data_AF-M8BLC6-F1
#
_entry.id   AF-M8BLC6-F1
#
_cell.length_a   1.000
_cell.length_b   1.000
_cell.length_c   1.000
_cell.angle_alpha   90.00
_cell.angle_beta   90.00
_cell.angle_gamma   90.00
#
_symmetry.space_group_name_H-M   'P 1'
#
loop_
_entity.id
_entity.type
_entity.pdbx_description
1 polymer ?
#
loop_
_entity_poly.entity_id
_entity_poly.type
_entity_poly.pdbx_seq_one_letter_code
_entity_poly.pdbx_strand_id
1 'polypeptide(L)'
;MAELRDLPAAIVASSEGSSYVIKIDGYSRIKGQIEHGNYVKSTPFSVGGHDWVVWYFPNGCDTQAGSVSVFLALDSVVAKEVKAKVRFSLLDKDGEPVESKSKITEEHIFRSKDSD
;
A
#
# COMPACT_ATOMS: atom_id res chain seq x y z
N MET A 1 -34.90 -40.73 -13.02
CA MET A 1 -33.49 -40.44 -12.69
C MET A 1 -33.39 -38.93 -12.64
N ALA A 2 -33.38 -38.34 -11.45
CA ALA A 2 -33.28 -36.89 -11.26
C ALA A 2 -31.97 -36.55 -10.55
N GLU A 3 -31.41 -35.39 -10.92
CA GLU A 3 -30.42 -34.55 -10.22
C GLU A 3 -28.98 -35.11 -10.06
N LEU A 4 -27.88 -34.37 -10.17
CA LEU A 4 -27.55 -32.97 -10.51
C LEU A 4 -26.01 -32.95 -10.61
N ARG A 5 -25.44 -32.06 -11.42
CA ARG A 5 -24.26 -31.24 -11.07
C ARG A 5 -24.01 -30.27 -12.20
N ASP A 6 -24.87 -29.24 -12.25
CA ASP A 6 -24.44 -27.97 -12.80
C ASP A 6 -23.13 -27.58 -12.11
N LEU A 7 -22.06 -27.39 -12.89
CA LEU A 7 -20.84 -26.82 -12.37
C LEU A 7 -21.17 -25.38 -11.97
N PRO A 8 -20.84 -24.94 -10.74
CA PRO A 8 -21.17 -23.58 -10.34
C PRO A 8 -20.52 -22.58 -11.29
N ALA A 9 -21.26 -21.51 -11.59
CA ALA A 9 -20.77 -20.34 -12.30
C ALA A 9 -19.36 -20.01 -11.81
N ALA A 10 -18.45 -19.78 -12.76
CA ALA A 10 -17.03 -19.55 -12.54
C ALA A 10 -16.79 -18.88 -11.19
N ILE A 11 -15.91 -19.47 -10.38
CA ILE A 11 -15.35 -18.82 -9.19
C ILE A 11 -14.58 -17.60 -9.71
N VAL A 12 -15.31 -16.51 -9.94
CA VAL A 12 -14.75 -15.19 -10.08
C VAL A 12 -14.25 -14.92 -8.68
N ALA A 13 -12.96 -15.17 -8.47
CA ALA A 13 -12.26 -14.56 -7.37
C ALA A 13 -12.42 -13.06 -7.60
N SER A 14 -13.47 -12.46 -7.04
CA SER A 14 -13.55 -11.04 -6.86
C SER A 14 -12.31 -10.72 -6.05
N SER A 15 -11.30 -10.16 -6.71
CA SER A 15 -10.19 -9.52 -6.03
C SER A 15 -10.84 -8.37 -5.26
N GLU A 16 -11.33 -8.63 -4.05
CA GLU A 16 -11.71 -7.60 -3.11
C GLU A 16 -10.42 -6.86 -2.79
N GLY A 17 -10.13 -5.83 -3.59
CA GLY A 17 -9.05 -4.91 -3.33
C GLY A 17 -9.33 -4.31 -1.96
N SER A 18 -8.56 -4.70 -0.95
CA SER A 18 -8.63 -4.06 0.34
C SER A 18 -7.98 -2.69 0.22
N SER A 19 -8.57 -1.67 0.84
CA SER A 19 -8.02 -0.32 0.88
C SER A 19 -7.54 0.00 2.29
N TYR A 20 -6.49 0.81 2.39
CA TYR A 20 -5.97 1.32 3.66
C TYR A 20 -5.78 2.83 3.51
N VAL A 21 -6.42 3.59 4.40
CA VAL A 21 -6.38 5.06 4.38
C VAL A 21 -5.54 5.55 5.56
N ILE A 22 -4.55 6.39 5.26
CA ILE A 22 -3.69 7.03 6.26
C ILE A 22 -4.00 8.52 6.26
N LYS A 23 -4.43 9.03 7.42
CA LYS A 23 -4.57 10.46 7.66
C LYS A 23 -3.31 10.99 8.35
N ILE A 24 -2.70 12.03 7.78
CA ILE A 24 -1.50 12.66 8.33
C ILE A 24 -1.90 13.97 9.01
N ASP A 25 -2.27 13.87 10.28
CA ASP A 25 -2.59 15.04 11.08
C ASP A 25 -1.32 15.82 11.44
N GLY A 26 -1.37 17.15 11.29
CA GLY A 26 -0.22 18.01 11.58
C GLY A 26 0.92 17.90 10.56
N TYR A 27 0.62 17.64 9.29
CA TYR A 27 1.60 17.54 8.19
C TYR A 27 2.76 18.54 8.27
N SER A 28 2.48 19.84 8.40
CA SER A 28 3.53 20.88 8.43
C SER A 28 4.50 20.71 9.60
N ARG A 29 4.01 20.27 10.76
CA ARG A 29 4.83 20.00 11.93
C ARG A 29 5.72 18.77 11.69
N ILE A 30 5.12 17.67 11.21
CA ILE A 30 5.86 16.43 10.90
C ILE A 30 6.95 16.72 9.86
N LYS A 31 6.61 17.47 8.79
CA LYS A 31 7.56 17.89 7.76
C LYS A 31 8.70 18.75 8.30
N GLY A 32 8.43 19.62 9.28
CA GLY A 32 9.47 20.44 9.91
C GLY A 32 10.38 19.68 10.88
N GLN A 33 9.91 18.55 11.43
CA GLN A 33 10.66 17.76 12.42
C GLN A 33 11.50 16.64 11.81
N ILE A 34 11.13 16.15 10.63
CA ILE A 34 11.77 14.99 10.00
C ILE A 34 12.69 15.47 8.90
N GLU A 35 13.98 15.14 8.99
CA GLU A 35 14.96 15.51 7.97
C GLU A 35 14.71 14.77 6.65
N HIS A 36 15.26 15.30 5.56
CA HIS A 36 15.21 14.63 4.26
C HIS A 36 15.85 13.23 4.34
N GLY A 37 15.24 12.24 3.65
CA GLY A 37 15.66 10.84 3.73
C GLY A 37 15.15 10.07 4.97
N ASN A 38 14.60 10.76 5.98
CA ASN A 38 13.97 10.12 7.13
C ASN A 38 12.46 9.93 6.94
N TYR A 39 11.89 8.97 7.68
CA TYR A 39 10.50 8.54 7.50
C TYR A 39 9.77 8.22 8.82
N VAL A 40 8.45 8.14 8.72
CA VAL A 40 7.55 7.55 9.72
C VAL A 40 6.89 6.31 9.12
N LYS A 41 6.61 5.30 9.95
CA LYS A 41 5.87 4.09 9.56
C LYS A 41 4.42 4.18 10.04
N SER A 42 3.49 3.67 9.24
CA SER A 42 2.13 3.41 9.69
C SER A 42 2.11 2.28 10.73
N THR A 43 0.98 2.10 11.39
CA THR A 43 0.68 0.82 12.04
C THR A 43 0.62 -0.29 10.98
N PRO A 44 1.06 -1.52 11.30
CA PRO A 44 0.85 -2.65 10.41
C PRO A 44 -0.64 -2.88 10.12
N PHE A 45 -0.94 -3.35 8.91
CA PHE A 45 -2.30 -3.73 8.49
C PHE A 45 -2.26 -4.97 7.61
N SER A 46 -3.28 -5.83 7.74
CA SER A 46 -3.30 -7.14 7.10
C SER A 46 -4.15 -7.14 5.82
N VAL A 47 -3.58 -7.55 4.70
CA VAL A 47 -4.26 -7.73 3.40
C VAL A 47 -3.69 -8.95 2.71
N GLY A 48 -4.58 -9.82 2.18
CA GLY A 48 -4.16 -11.01 1.44
C GLY A 48 -3.37 -12.03 2.27
N GLY A 49 -3.56 -12.06 3.59
CA GLY A 49 -2.82 -12.95 4.50
C GLY A 49 -1.42 -12.47 4.86
N HIS A 50 -1.08 -11.22 4.54
CA HIS A 50 0.20 -10.60 4.84
C HIS A 50 0.01 -9.28 5.58
N ASP A 51 0.94 -8.98 6.48
CA ASP A 51 1.05 -7.71 7.16
C ASP A 51 1.92 -6.75 6.36
N TRP A 52 1.43 -5.54 6.21
CA TRP A 52 2.03 -4.48 5.45
C TRP A 52 2.20 -3.24 6.31
N VAL A 53 3.18 -2.41 5.97
CA VAL A 53 3.37 -1.08 6.55
C VAL A 53 3.57 -0.07 5.44
N VAL A 54 3.10 1.15 5.64
CA VAL A 54 3.41 2.27 4.76
C VAL A 54 4.55 3.10 5.35
N TRP A 55 5.56 3.38 4.53
CA TRP A 55 6.65 4.28 4.87
C TRP A 55 6.36 5.65 4.27
N TYR A 56 6.38 6.67 5.12
CA TYR A 56 6.05 8.04 4.78
C TYR A 56 7.27 8.95 4.96
N PHE A 57 7.78 9.49 3.87
CA PHE A 57 8.91 10.41 3.83
C PHE A 57 8.38 11.83 3.54
N PRO A 58 8.17 12.68 4.56
CA PRO A 58 7.58 14.00 4.37
C PRO A 58 8.44 14.95 3.54
N ASN A 59 9.75 14.70 3.48
CA ASN A 59 10.73 15.51 2.73
C ASN A 59 11.39 14.73 1.59
N GLY A 60 10.77 13.63 1.18
CA GLY A 60 11.23 12.78 0.08
C GLY A 60 12.32 11.81 0.53
N CYS A 61 12.61 10.85 -0.36
CA CYS A 61 13.68 9.89 -0.22
C CYS A 61 14.75 10.13 -1.30
N ASP A 62 15.99 9.73 -1.02
CA ASP A 62 17.12 9.76 -1.96
C ASP A 62 17.27 11.10 -2.70
N THR A 63 17.49 11.10 -4.00
CA THR A 63 17.68 12.33 -4.80
C THR A 63 16.41 13.16 -5.00
N GLN A 64 15.24 12.69 -4.52
CA GLN A 64 13.95 13.35 -4.72
C GLN A 64 13.63 14.33 -3.58
N ALA A 65 14.50 15.32 -3.40
CA ALA A 65 14.28 16.41 -2.46
C ALA A 65 13.06 17.26 -2.88
N GLY A 66 12.28 17.73 -1.90
CA GLY A 66 11.19 18.68 -2.13
C GLY A 66 9.82 18.06 -2.46
N SER A 67 9.73 16.73 -2.59
CA SER A 67 8.46 16.01 -2.73
C SER A 67 8.13 15.20 -1.48
N VAL A 68 6.90 14.71 -1.37
CA VAL A 68 6.52 13.67 -0.41
C VAL A 68 6.69 12.31 -1.10
N SER A 69 7.37 11.37 -0.45
CA SER A 69 7.47 9.99 -0.94
C SER A 69 6.70 9.04 -0.02
N VAL A 70 6.02 8.07 -0.62
CA VAL A 70 5.23 7.04 0.07
C VAL A 70 5.54 5.69 -0.54
N PHE A 71 5.78 4.69 0.31
CA PHE A 71 6.07 3.32 -0.10
C PHE A 71 5.22 2.34 0.70
N LEU A 72 4.84 1.24 0.06
CA LEU A 72 4.30 0.06 0.74
C LEU A 72 5.45 -0.92 0.96
N ALA A 73 5.55 -1.48 2.15
CA ALA A 73 6.52 -2.53 2.46
C ALA A 73 5.81 -3.71 3.10
N LEU A 74 6.31 -4.91 2.81
CA LEU A 74 5.88 -6.14 3.46
C LEU A 74 6.55 -6.22 4.84
N ASP A 75 5.75 -6.31 5.90
CA ASP A 75 6.25 -6.44 7.27
C ASP A 75 6.27 -7.90 7.74
N SER A 76 5.47 -8.77 7.11
CA SER A 76 5.53 -10.21 7.36
C SER A 76 6.86 -10.85 6.93
N VAL A 77 7.33 -11.80 7.74
CA VAL A 77 8.38 -12.75 7.35
C VAL A 77 7.74 -13.81 6.44
N VAL A 78 8.21 -13.89 5.20
CA VAL A 78 7.67 -14.80 4.18
C VAL A 78 8.77 -15.70 3.63
N ALA A 79 8.46 -16.98 3.43
CA ALA A 79 9.39 -17.94 2.83
C ALA A 79 9.49 -17.78 1.29
N LYS A 80 8.53 -17.08 0.67
CA LYS A 80 8.44 -16.83 -0.77
C LYS A 80 8.10 -15.37 -1.01
N GLU A 81 8.53 -14.85 -2.16
CA GLU A 81 8.20 -13.49 -2.59
C GLU A 81 6.69 -13.29 -2.71
N VAL A 82 6.21 -12.11 -2.32
CA VAL A 82 4.79 -11.74 -2.41
C VAL A 82 4.61 -10.82 -3.61
N LYS A 83 3.67 -11.16 -4.50
CA LYS A 83 3.36 -10.35 -5.67
C LYS A 83 2.07 -9.57 -5.43
N ALA A 84 2.11 -8.26 -5.67
CA ALA A 84 0.92 -7.44 -5.58
C ALA A 84 0.94 -6.27 -6.57
N LYS A 85 -0.26 -5.87 -6.99
CA LYS A 85 -0.51 -4.64 -7.73
C LYS A 85 -1.17 -3.64 -6.78
N VAL A 86 -0.60 -2.45 -6.65
CA VAL A 86 -1.00 -1.46 -5.63
C VAL A 86 -1.42 -0.16 -6.30
N ARG A 87 -2.44 0.49 -5.75
CA ARG A 87 -2.82 1.87 -6.11
C ARG A 87 -2.57 2.79 -4.92
N PHE A 88 -1.79 3.84 -5.14
CA PHE A 88 -1.69 4.96 -4.22
C PHE A 88 -2.54 6.11 -4.75
N SER A 89 -3.28 6.77 -3.88
CA SER A 89 -4.13 7.90 -4.22
C SER A 89 -4.08 8.94 -3.13
N LEU A 90 -3.90 10.21 -3.51
CA LEU A 90 -4.20 11.31 -2.61
C LEU A 90 -5.71 11.51 -2.58
N LEU A 91 -6.29 11.57 -1.38
CA LEU A 91 -7.71 11.84 -1.19
C LEU A 91 -7.94 13.35 -1.12
N ASP A 92 -9.08 13.81 -1.63
CA ASP A 92 -9.54 15.18 -1.43
C ASP A 92 -10.12 15.38 -0.02
N LYS A 93 -10.74 16.54 0.20
CA LYS A 93 -11.31 16.91 1.51
C LYS A 93 -12.55 16.09 1.87
N ASP A 94 -13.23 15.53 0.88
CA ASP A 94 -14.41 14.70 1.05
C ASP A 94 -14.05 13.22 1.22
N GLY A 95 -12.76 12.88 1.06
CA GLY A 95 -12.24 11.52 1.22
C GLY A 95 -12.17 10.74 -0.10
N GLU A 96 -12.43 11.39 -1.23
CA GLU A 96 -12.49 10.74 -2.53
C GLU A 96 -11.10 10.73 -3.21
N PRO A 97 -10.72 9.65 -3.92
CA PRO A 97 -9.45 9.60 -4.65
C PRO A 97 -9.37 10.66 -5.75
N VAL A 98 -8.31 11.46 -5.74
CA VAL A 98 -8.00 12.38 -6.83
C VAL A 98 -7.27 11.61 -7.93
N GLU A 99 -7.94 11.36 -9.06
CA GLU A 99 -7.38 10.56 -10.18
C GLU A 99 -6.06 11.10 -10.71
N SER A 100 -5.91 12.43 -10.85
CA SER A 100 -4.66 13.06 -11.30
C SER A 100 -3.51 12.95 -10.29
N LYS A 101 -3.80 12.55 -9.05
CA LYS A 101 -2.85 12.28 -7.96
C LYS A 101 -2.87 10.82 -7.53
N SER A 102 -3.29 9.95 -8.44
CA SER A 102 -3.30 8.50 -8.25
C SER A 102 -2.27 7.84 -9.14
N LYS A 103 -1.61 6.81 -8.60
CA LYS A 103 -0.65 6.01 -9.35
C LYS A 103 -0.83 4.55 -9.01
N ILE A 104 -0.97 3.74 -10.06
CA ILE A 104 -1.04 2.29 -9.96
C ILE A 104 0.33 1.75 -10.31
N THR A 105 0.84 0.82 -9.50
CA THR A 105 2.07 0.11 -9.82
C THR A 105 1.80 -0.94 -10.90
N GLU A 106 2.84 -1.35 -11.62
CA GLU A 106 2.80 -2.67 -12.23
C GLU A 106 2.81 -3.76 -11.14
N GLU A 107 2.76 -5.03 -11.52
CA GLU A 107 2.98 -6.12 -10.55
C GLU A 107 4.35 -5.92 -9.89
N HIS A 108 4.36 -5.74 -8.58
CA HIS A 108 5.56 -5.55 -7.80
C HIS A 108 5.83 -6.78 -6.93
N ILE A 109 7.10 -7.15 -6.82
CA ILE A 109 7.57 -8.28 -6.03
C ILE A 109 8.12 -7.74 -4.71
N PHE A 110 7.41 -8.02 -3.63
CA PHE A 110 7.79 -7.64 -2.27
C PHE A 110 8.56 -8.78 -1.60
N ARG A 111 9.63 -8.41 -0.89
CA ARG A 111 10.51 -9.34 -0.16
C ARG A 111 10.40 -9.11 1.34
N SER A 112 10.68 -10.15 2.12
CA SER A 112 10.68 -10.07 3.58
C SER A 112 11.77 -9.12 4.07
N LYS A 113 11.48 -8.41 5.16
CA LYS A 113 12.38 -7.47 5.82
C LYS A 113 13.74 -8.05 6.23
N ASP A 114 13.84 -9.36 6.44
CA ASP A 114 15.09 -10.04 6.83
C ASP A 114 16.02 -10.37 5.63
N SER A 115 15.72 -9.88 4.42
CA SER A 115 16.52 -10.15 3.22
C SER A 115 17.57 -9.09 2.86
N ASP A 116 17.77 -8.07 3.69
CA ASP A 116 18.83 -7.05 3.53
C ASP A 116 19.92 -7.17 4.60
#